data_AF-A0A952S1H5-F1
#
_entry.id   AF-A0A952S1H5-F1
#
_cell.length_a   1.000
_cell.length_b   1.000
_cell.length_c   1.000
_cell.angle_alpha   90.00
_cell.angle_beta   90.00
_cell.angle_gamma   90.00
#
_symmetry.space_group_name_H-M   'P 1'
#
loop_
_entity.id
_entity.type
_entity.pdbx_description
1 polymer ?
#
loop_
_entity_poly.entity_id
_entity_poly.type
_entity_poly.pdbx_seq_one_letter_code
_entity_poly.pdbx_strand_id
1 'polypeptide(L)' 'MIRSRLHEIANKHGVCNAYQFQKVTGFPNSMAYALWQNEWKLVHLKTLDTLCNLFKCTPNDLLEFTPSNEDEYGI' A
#
# COMPACT_ATOMS: atom_id res chain seq x y z
N MET A 1 0.85 1.56 -14.87
CA MET A 1 1.69 1.48 -13.66
C MET A 1 0.82 1.53 -12.41
N ILE A 2 1.02 0.61 -11.47
CA ILE A 2 0.38 0.64 -10.14
C ILE A 2 1.36 1.28 -9.15
N ARG A 3 0.87 2.18 -8.30
CA ARG A 3 1.62 2.83 -7.22
C ARG A 3 0.89 2.67 -5.90
N SER A 4 1.65 2.47 -4.83
CA SER A 4 1.14 2.43 -3.46
C SER A 4 1.14 3.84 -2.84
N ARG A 5 0.03 4.19 -2.17
CA ARG A 5 -0.14 5.40 -1.36
C ARG A 5 -0.05 5.11 0.15
N LEU A 6 0.54 3.98 0.52
CA LEU A 6 0.62 3.51 1.90
C LEU A 6 1.17 4.57 2.86
N HIS A 7 2.26 5.25 2.50
CA HIS A 7 2.85 6.30 3.33
C HIS A 7 1.90 7.48 3.57
N GLU A 8 1.23 7.94 2.52
CA GLU A 8 0.32 9.09 2.62
C GLU A 8 -0.85 8.79 3.55
N ILE A 9 -1.37 7.55 3.49
CA ILE A 9 -2.44 7.09 4.37
C ILE A 9 -1.92 6.87 5.78
N ALA A 10 -0.84 6.11 5.96
CA ALA A 10 -0.27 5.79 7.26
C ALA A 10 0.11 7.06 8.05
N ASN A 11 0.67 8.06 7.38
CA ASN A 11 1.04 9.34 8.00
C ASN A 11 -0.18 10.10 8.56
N LYS A 12 -1.35 10.03 7.91
CA LYS A 12 -2.60 10.62 8.44
C LYS A 12 -3.04 9.96 9.76
N HIS A 13 -2.57 8.75 10.03
CA HIS A 13 -2.81 8.01 11.26
C HIS A 13 -1.61 8.05 12.23
N GLY A 14 -0.64 8.93 12.01
CA GLY A 14 0.54 9.09 12.89
C GLY A 14 1.57 7.98 12.78
N VAL A 15 1.52 7.17 11.72
CA VAL A 15 2.50 6.12 11.43
C VAL A 15 3.47 6.65 10.40
N CYS A 16 4.69 6.97 10.82
CA CYS A 16 5.68 7.70 10.03
C CYS A 16 6.92 6.88 9.67
N ASN A 17 7.04 5.65 10.15
CA ASN A 17 8.18 4.78 9.84
C ASN A 17 7.81 3.29 9.88
N ALA A 18 8.68 2.46 9.30
CA ALA A 18 8.51 1.01 9.19
C ALA A 18 8.34 0.31 10.55
N TYR A 19 9.00 0.80 11.61
CA TYR A 19 8.87 0.24 12.96
C TYR A 19 7.48 0.46 13.55
N GLN A 20 6.97 1.70 13.49
CA GLN A 20 5.61 2.03 13.89
C GLN A 20 4.59 1.24 13.06
N PHE A 21 4.81 1.17 11.75
CA PHE A 21 3.99 0.40 10.83
C PHE A 21 3.93 -1.08 11.21
N GLN A 22 5.07 -1.71 11.50
CA GLN A 22 5.14 -3.08 12.00
C GLN A 22 4.34 -3.25 13.29
N LYS A 23 4.48 -2.31 14.23
CA LYS A 23 3.79 -2.38 15.53
C LYS A 23 2.27 -2.30 15.40
N VAL A 24 1.75 -1.42 14.54
CA VAL A 24 0.30 -1.25 14.38
C VAL A 24 -0.34 -2.32 13.51
N THR A 25 0.39 -2.87 12.54
CA THR A 25 -0.11 -3.91 11.64
C THR A 25 0.04 -5.33 12.19
N GLY A 26 1.00 -5.54 13.09
CA GLY A 26 1.36 -6.87 13.58
C GLY A 26 2.03 -7.76 12.53
N PHE A 27 2.44 -7.19 11.38
CA PHE A 27 3.09 -7.96 10.33
C PHE A 27 4.51 -8.41 10.72
N PRO A 28 5.00 -9.52 10.14
CA PRO A 28 6.40 -9.90 10.25
C PRO A 28 7.30 -8.75 9.82
N ASN A 29 8.46 -8.58 10.47
CA ASN A 29 9.36 -7.47 10.22
C ASN A 29 9.75 -7.33 8.74
N SER A 30 10.13 -8.44 8.09
CA SER A 30 10.47 -8.46 6.66
C SER A 30 9.33 -7.94 5.77
N MET A 31 8.10 -8.37 6.04
CA MET A 31 6.91 -7.94 5.31
C MET A 31 6.59 -6.46 5.57
N ALA A 32 6.64 -6.03 6.83
CA ALA A 32 6.36 -4.65 7.21
C ALA A 32 7.34 -3.68 6.52
N TYR A 33 8.64 -4.02 6.51
CA TYR A 33 9.67 -3.23 5.86
C TYR A 33 9.49 -3.24 4.32
N ALA A 34 9.23 -4.39 3.70
CA ALA A 34 9.02 -4.46 2.25
C ALA A 34 7.78 -3.65 1.79
N LEU A 35 6.68 -3.71 2.55
CA LEU A 35 5.49 -2.91 2.29
C LEU A 35 5.78 -1.41 2.42
N TRP A 36 6.48 -1.01 3.49
CA TRP A 36 6.86 0.37 3.73
C TRP A 36 7.76 0.90 2.61
N GLN A 37 8.79 0.16 2.21
CA GLN A 37 9.70 0.59 1.14
C GLN A 37 9.09 0.51 -0.28
N ASN A 38 7.81 0.12 -0.42
CA ASN A 38 7.15 -0.13 -1.70
C ASN A 38 7.87 -1.18 -2.58
N GLU A 39 8.61 -2.11 -1.96
CA GLU A 39 9.33 -3.19 -2.64
C GLU A 39 8.49 -4.46 -2.83
N TRP A 40 7.19 -4.38 -2.53
CA TRP A 40 6.28 -5.50 -2.58
C TRP A 40 5.80 -5.77 -4.01
N LYS A 41 6.18 -6.93 -4.55
CA LYS A 41 5.77 -7.40 -5.89
C LYS A 41 4.38 -8.07 -5.89
N LEU A 42 3.96 -8.56 -4.73
CA LEU A 42 2.69 -9.27 -4.55
C LEU A 42 2.07 -8.84 -3.21
N VAL A 43 0.77 -8.56 -3.23
CA VAL A 43 -0.01 -8.35 -2.01
C VAL A 43 -1.17 -9.32 -1.98
N HIS A 44 -1.33 -9.98 -0.84
CA HIS A 44 -2.49 -10.81 -0.61
C HIS A 44 -3.70 -9.94 -0.26
N LEU A 45 -4.90 -10.35 -0.66
CA LEU A 45 -6.15 -9.65 -0.31
C LEU A 45 -6.29 -9.47 1.20
N LYS A 46 -5.88 -10.47 1.99
CA LYS A 46 -5.86 -10.39 3.46
C LYS A 46 -4.97 -9.25 3.98
N THR A 47 -3.84 -8.98 3.32
CA THR A 47 -2.97 -7.85 3.66
C THR A 47 -3.67 -6.53 3.38
N LEU A 48 -4.30 -6.40 2.20
CA LEU A 48 -5.08 -5.20 1.86
C LEU A 48 -6.23 -4.99 2.85
N ASP A 49 -6.95 -6.05 3.21
CA ASP A 49 -8.05 -6.01 4.17
C ASP A 49 -7.57 -5.53 5.56
N THR A 50 -6.46 -6.06 6.07
CA THR A 50 -5.85 -5.59 7.32
C THR A 50 -5.53 -4.09 7.24
N LEU A 51 -4.90 -3.63 6.15
CA LEU A 51 -4.51 -2.23 5.98
C LEU A 51 -5.73 -1.30 5.88
N CYS A 52 -6.73 -1.69 5.08
CA CYS A 52 -7.97 -0.94 4.90
C CYS A 52 -8.75 -0.80 6.22
N ASN A 53 -8.85 -1.89 7.00
CA ASN A 53 -9.51 -1.87 8.30
C ASN A 53 -8.77 -1.03 9.34
N LEU A 54 -7.43 -1.08 9.33
CA LEU A 54 -6.58 -0.33 10.25
C LEU A 54 -6.63 1.18 9.97
N PHE A 55 -6.45 1.58 8.71
CA PHE A 55 -6.39 2.98 8.31
C PHE A 55 -7.73 3.55 7.83
N LYS A 56 -8.83 2.80 8.01
CA LYS A 56 -10.18 3.24 7.63
C LYS A 56 -10.25 3.81 6.20
N CYS A 57 -9.62 3.10 5.28
CA CYS A 57 -9.54 3.46 3.86
C CYS A 57 -10.03 2.30 2.98
N THR A 58 -10.18 2.57 1.69
CA THR A 58 -10.49 1.54 0.68
C THR A 58 -9.23 1.08 -0.06
N PRO A 59 -9.29 -0.06 -0.78
CA PRO A 59 -8.18 -0.46 -1.64
C PRO A 59 -7.80 0.59 -2.71
N ASN A 60 -8.77 1.34 -3.22
CA ASN A 60 -8.54 2.41 -4.22
C ASN A 60 -7.84 3.63 -3.61
N ASP A 61 -7.97 3.86 -2.30
CA ASP A 61 -7.19 4.88 -1.62
C ASP A 61 -5.72 4.44 -1.50
N LEU A 62 -5.49 3.15 -1.26
CA LEU A 62 -4.16 2.56 -1.07
C LEU A 62 -3.40 2.37 -2.38
N LEU A 63 -4.10 2.06 -3.47
CA LEU A 63 -3.53 1.71 -4.76
C LEU A 63 -4.00 2.68 -5.84
N GLU A 64 -3.04 3.34 -6.47
CA GLU A 64 -3.25 4.22 -7.61
C GLU A 64 -2.82 3.51 -8.89
N PHE A 65 -3.66 3.57 -9.92
CA PHE A 65 -3.33 3.05 -11.25
C PHE A 65 -3.26 4.19 -12.26
N THR A 66 -2.15 4.28 -12.97
CA THR A 66 -1.98 5.15 -14.14
C THR A 66 -1.82 4.27 -15.36
N PRO A 67 -2.71 4.31 -16.35
CA PRO A 67 -2.47 3.64 -17.62
C PRO A 67 -1.13 4.10 -18.19
N SER A 68 -0.28 3.16 -18.61
CA SER A 68 0.80 3.52 -19.53
C SER A 68 0.11 3.93 -20.83
N ASN A 69 0.42 5.12 -21.34
CA ASN A 69 -0.10 5.60 -22.62
C ASN A 69 0.42 4.68 -23.74
N GLU A 70 -0.24 3.56 -23.96
CA GLU A 70 -0.13 2.74 -25.15
C GLU A 70 -1.54 2.48 -25.68
N ASP A 71 -2.23 3.58 -25.97
CA ASP A 71 -3.24 3.61 -27.02
C ASP A 71 -2.59 4.24 -28.27
N GLU A 72 -1.67 3.47 -28.86
CA GLU A 72 -1.53 3.36 -30.32
C GLU A 72 -2.50 2.28 -30.86
N TYR A 73 -3.57 1.95 -30.12
CA TYR A 73 -4.73 1.27 -30.67
C TYR A 73 -5.78 2.30 -31.05
N GLY A 74 -5.65 2.80 -32.27
CA GLY A 74 -6.74 3.44 -32.98
C GLY A 74 -7.93 2.49 -33.07
N ILE A 75 -9.01 2.86 -32.39
CA ILE A 75 -10.37 2.39 -32.66
C ILE A 75 -11.16 3.58 -33.18
#